data_AF-A0AAV4LPV9-F1
#
_entry.id   AF-A0AAV4LPV9-F1
#
_cell.length_a   1.000
_cell.length_b   1.000
_cell.length_c   1.000
_cell.angle_alpha   90.00
_cell.angle_beta   90.00
_cell.angle_gamma   90.00
#
_symmetry.space_group_name_H-M   'P 1'
#
loop_
_entity.id
_entity.type
_entity.pdbx_description
1 polymer ?
#
loop_
_entity_poly.entity_id
_entity_poly.type
_entity_poly.pdbx_seq_one_letter_code
_entity_poly.pdbx_strand_id
1 'polypeptide(L)'
;MTGEPVTAKLPSERLKYDKSKAKAPLTRGLVVSRAKPPMLRSQSDVNSGKTEVKSDGATSSGVPPEAVTKGEKSAVGNKDSVPTCRATRLNSKSDPPLIEIKGVGGLFNSVLVGYQDPNGLTRENKGSVFGWSTLVDGADEGVTSFTFNANYVPITPSSGSTSYCALVIKPPLTVSSEVFEAFKSPARDSRRSVQSTDSLKKFLKSKGMEVVTSCCFIVSAAAPSTPAKKSR
;
A
#
# COMPACT_ATOMS: atom_id res chain seq x y z
N MET A 1 -8.24 -42.50 -37.25
CA MET A 1 -8.41 -42.89 -35.83
C MET A 1 -8.99 -41.70 -35.09
N THR A 2 -10.31 -41.73 -34.88
CA THR A 2 -11.09 -40.69 -34.20
C THR A 2 -11.06 -40.98 -32.70
N GLY A 3 -10.40 -40.10 -31.93
CA GLY A 3 -10.32 -40.21 -30.46
C GLY A 3 -11.54 -39.60 -29.79
N GLU A 4 -12.18 -40.36 -28.89
CA GLU A 4 -13.31 -39.90 -28.09
C GLU A 4 -12.91 -38.86 -27.04
N PRO A 5 -13.79 -37.90 -26.71
CA PRO A 5 -13.53 -36.91 -25.66
C PRO A 5 -13.70 -37.51 -24.26
N VAL A 6 -12.63 -37.43 -23.46
CA VAL A 6 -12.65 -37.78 -22.03
C VAL A 6 -13.37 -36.69 -21.25
N THR A 7 -14.53 -37.04 -20.68
CA THR A 7 -15.30 -36.14 -19.81
C THR A 7 -14.80 -36.27 -18.37
N ALA A 8 -13.85 -35.42 -17.97
CA ALA A 8 -13.39 -35.36 -16.59
C ALA A 8 -14.41 -34.58 -15.73
N LYS A 9 -15.14 -35.29 -14.86
CA LYS A 9 -15.97 -34.67 -13.82
C LYS A 9 -15.07 -34.09 -12.73
N LEU A 10 -15.18 -32.78 -12.51
CA LEU A 10 -14.54 -32.08 -11.39
C LEU A 10 -15.20 -32.50 -10.06
N PRO A 11 -14.43 -32.77 -8.99
CA PRO A 11 -14.97 -33.12 -7.68
C PRO A 11 -15.48 -31.87 -6.96
N SER A 12 -16.71 -31.44 -7.25
CA SER A 12 -17.32 -30.23 -6.68
C SER A 12 -18.03 -30.41 -5.32
N GLU A 13 -17.86 -31.53 -4.61
CA GLU A 13 -18.69 -31.83 -3.42
C GLU A 13 -17.96 -32.00 -2.07
N ARG A 14 -16.65 -31.73 -1.96
CA ARG A 14 -15.90 -32.11 -0.74
C ARG A 14 -15.73 -31.07 0.38
N LEU A 15 -16.40 -29.92 0.32
CA LEU A 15 -16.36 -28.97 1.44
C LEU A 15 -17.77 -28.59 1.91
N LYS A 16 -18.54 -29.59 2.37
CA LYS A 16 -19.69 -29.34 3.23
C LYS A 16 -19.18 -28.90 4.60
N TYR A 17 -19.23 -27.59 4.85
CA TYR A 17 -18.87 -27.01 6.13
C TYR A 17 -19.84 -27.50 7.21
N ASP A 18 -19.32 -28.29 8.15
CA ASP A 18 -20.09 -28.82 9.28
C ASP A 18 -20.30 -27.72 10.32
N LYS A 19 -21.46 -27.05 10.24
CA LYS A 19 -21.85 -25.96 11.15
C LYS A 19 -21.98 -26.40 12.60
N SER A 20 -22.10 -27.70 12.89
CA SER A 20 -22.19 -28.22 14.26
C SER A 20 -20.87 -28.11 15.03
N LYS A 21 -19.74 -27.94 14.33
CA LYS A 21 -18.41 -27.74 14.93
C LYS A 21 -18.07 -26.28 15.19
N ALA A 22 -18.91 -25.33 14.79
CA ALA A 22 -18.72 -23.92 15.09
C ALA A 22 -19.05 -23.65 16.57
N LYS A 23 -18.05 -23.70 17.44
CA LYS A 23 -18.19 -23.30 18.84
C LYS A 23 -18.21 -21.77 18.95
N ALA A 24 -19.38 -21.26 19.35
CA ALA A 24 -19.70 -19.91 19.79
C ALA A 24 -19.79 -18.79 18.72
N PRO A 25 -20.72 -17.82 18.88
CA PRO A 25 -20.80 -16.63 18.05
C PRO A 25 -19.56 -15.75 18.27
N LEU A 26 -18.94 -15.29 17.18
CA LEU A 26 -17.84 -14.33 17.21
C LEU A 26 -18.37 -12.97 17.72
N THR A 27 -18.26 -12.74 19.03
CA THR A 27 -18.44 -11.41 19.61
C THR A 27 -17.35 -10.48 19.07
N ARG A 28 -17.77 -9.44 18.33
CA ARG A 28 -16.91 -8.33 17.89
C ARG A 28 -16.28 -7.68 19.12
N GLY A 29 -14.96 -7.77 19.27
CA GLY A 29 -14.22 -6.97 20.26
C GLY A 29 -13.03 -7.64 20.94
N LEU A 30 -12.78 -8.94 20.77
CA LEU A 30 -11.58 -9.55 21.38
C LEU A 30 -10.36 -9.45 20.46
N VAL A 31 -9.38 -8.66 20.91
CA VAL A 31 -7.99 -8.70 20.46
C VAL A 31 -7.46 -10.11 20.73
N VAL A 32 -7.20 -10.87 19.66
CA VAL A 32 -6.56 -12.18 19.74
C VAL A 32 -5.07 -11.96 19.97
N SER A 33 -4.64 -11.97 21.23
CA SER A 33 -3.22 -12.07 21.56
C SER A 33 -2.72 -13.46 21.14
N ARG A 34 -1.77 -13.50 20.20
CA ARG A 34 -1.07 -14.75 19.84
C ARG A 34 -0.40 -15.34 21.08
N ALA A 35 -0.80 -16.55 21.46
CA ALA A 35 -0.07 -17.34 22.44
C ALA A 35 1.36 -17.59 21.92
N LYS A 36 2.36 -17.26 22.73
CA LYS A 36 3.76 -17.64 22.46
C LYS A 36 3.86 -19.17 22.44
N PRO A 37 4.55 -19.77 21.46
CA PRO A 37 4.81 -21.20 21.47
C PRO A 37 5.65 -21.57 22.70
N PRO A 38 5.41 -22.74 23.31
CA PRO A 38 6.19 -23.22 24.44
C PRO A 38 7.64 -23.45 23.99
N MET A 39 8.58 -22.75 24.62
CA MET A 39 9.99 -23.07 24.49
C MET A 39 10.25 -24.41 25.17
N LEU A 40 10.91 -25.32 24.44
CA LEU A 40 11.49 -26.53 25.00
C LEU A 40 12.41 -26.14 26.18
N ARG A 41 12.06 -26.63 27.37
CA ARG A 41 12.93 -26.62 28.55
C ARG A 41 14.01 -27.69 28.36
N SER A 42 15.28 -27.27 28.25
CA SER A 42 16.39 -28.07 28.76
C SER A 42 16.46 -27.88 30.27
N GLN A 43 16.46 -29.00 31.00
CA GLN A 43 16.68 -29.09 32.43
C GLN A 43 18.16 -28.88 32.75
N SER A 44 18.44 -28.01 33.73
CA SER A 44 19.51 -28.20 34.71
C SER A 44 19.35 -27.17 35.85
N ASP A 45 18.94 -27.71 37.00
CA ASP A 45 19.44 -27.47 38.36
C ASP A 45 19.34 -26.10 39.09
N VAL A 46 18.61 -26.18 40.22
CA VAL A 46 19.02 -25.81 41.60
C VAL A 46 19.38 -24.34 41.87
N ASN A 47 18.49 -23.56 42.52
CA ASN A 47 18.36 -23.44 43.99
C ASN A 47 17.58 -22.17 44.42
N SER A 48 16.77 -22.34 45.48
CA SER A 48 16.40 -21.43 46.58
C SER A 48 16.28 -19.91 46.38
N GLY A 49 15.10 -19.38 46.74
CA GLY A 49 14.93 -17.96 47.06
C GLY A 49 13.48 -17.57 47.34
N LYS A 50 13.09 -17.63 48.60
CA LYS A 50 11.77 -17.33 49.20
C LYS A 50 11.61 -15.83 49.45
N THR A 51 10.52 -15.19 49.01
CA THR A 51 9.85 -14.10 49.78
C THR A 51 8.42 -13.83 49.30
N GLU A 52 7.47 -13.87 50.24
CA GLU A 52 6.13 -13.26 50.16
C GLU A 52 6.24 -11.73 50.18
N VAL A 53 5.21 -11.02 49.69
CA VAL A 53 4.40 -10.04 50.44
C VAL A 53 3.32 -9.45 49.53
N LYS A 54 2.24 -9.05 50.20
CA LYS A 54 0.84 -8.82 49.85
C LYS A 54 0.55 -7.33 49.60
N SER A 55 -0.58 -7.03 48.93
CA SER A 55 -1.56 -5.93 49.22
C SER A 55 -1.06 -4.46 49.16
N ASP A 56 -1.78 -3.39 48.82
CA ASP A 56 -3.17 -3.01 48.50
C ASP A 56 -3.05 -1.73 47.60
N GLY A 57 -3.95 -1.41 46.67
CA GLY A 57 -5.16 -0.63 46.91
C GLY A 57 -4.91 0.89 47.02
N ALA A 58 -5.36 1.69 46.05
CA ALA A 58 -5.89 3.06 46.27
C ALA A 58 -6.48 3.69 45.00
N THR A 59 -7.79 3.88 45.04
CA THR A 59 -8.62 4.77 44.23
C THR A 59 -8.32 6.23 44.58
N SER A 60 -8.29 7.15 43.61
CA SER A 60 -8.85 8.50 43.83
C SER A 60 -9.37 9.13 42.54
N SER A 61 -10.64 9.52 42.62
CA SER A 61 -11.37 10.38 41.69
C SER A 61 -11.04 11.84 41.98
N GLY A 62 -11.01 12.69 40.96
CA GLY A 62 -10.94 14.14 41.16
C GLY A 62 -10.93 14.94 39.86
N VAL A 63 -12.10 15.40 39.43
CA VAL A 63 -12.39 16.40 38.40
C VAL A 63 -13.56 17.24 38.96
N PRO A 64 -13.76 18.54 38.63
CA PRO A 64 -12.88 19.64 38.20
C PRO A 64 -13.02 20.87 39.14
N PRO A 65 -12.50 22.06 38.76
CA PRO A 65 -13.47 23.09 38.37
C PRO A 65 -13.08 23.94 37.14
N GLU A 66 -14.11 24.49 36.51
CA GLU A 66 -14.11 25.48 35.42
C GLU A 66 -13.47 26.82 35.83
N ALA A 67 -12.79 27.48 34.89
CA ALA A 67 -12.87 28.93 34.66
C ALA A 67 -12.27 29.35 33.30
N VAL A 68 -13.16 29.75 32.39
CA VAL A 68 -13.12 30.84 31.40
C VAL A 68 -11.79 31.63 31.27
N THR A 69 -11.24 31.80 30.04
CA THR A 69 -11.39 33.00 29.17
C THR A 69 -10.26 33.09 28.12
N LYS A 70 -10.64 33.61 26.94
CA LYS A 70 -9.85 34.36 25.94
C LYS A 70 -9.05 33.54 24.94
N GLY A 71 -9.40 33.81 23.69
CA GLY A 71 -8.91 33.10 22.52
C GLY A 71 -7.45 33.38 22.24
N GLU A 72 -6.83 32.40 21.62
CA GLU A 72 -5.58 32.61 20.95
C GLU A 72 -5.58 31.82 19.64
N LYS A 73 -5.51 32.60 18.57
CA LYS A 73 -5.00 32.30 17.23
C LYS A 73 -5.60 31.08 16.53
N SER A 74 -6.57 31.39 15.67
CA SER A 74 -6.57 30.86 14.30
C SER A 74 -5.13 30.73 13.83
N ALA A 75 -4.66 29.50 13.66
CA ALA A 75 -3.48 29.22 12.87
C ALA A 75 -3.75 29.85 11.50
N VAL A 76 -3.06 30.95 11.23
CA VAL A 76 -2.94 31.53 9.90
C VAL A 76 -2.19 30.49 9.10
N GLY A 77 -2.93 29.54 8.53
CA GLY A 77 -2.41 28.57 7.59
C GLY A 77 -1.80 29.36 6.45
N ASN A 78 -0.47 29.28 6.34
CA ASN A 78 0.26 29.87 5.24
C ASN A 78 -0.33 29.31 3.95
N LYS A 79 -0.99 30.19 3.20
CA LYS A 79 -1.57 29.88 1.90
C LYS A 79 -0.45 29.57 0.91
N ASP A 80 -0.67 28.52 0.13
CA ASP A 80 -0.08 28.30 -1.20
C ASP A 80 1.38 27.84 -1.27
N SER A 81 1.87 27.02 -0.33
CA SER A 81 3.05 26.21 -0.65
C SER A 81 2.66 25.14 -1.67
N VAL A 82 3.04 25.34 -2.94
CA VAL A 82 2.78 24.39 -4.02
C VAL A 82 3.34 23.02 -3.64
N PRO A 83 2.55 21.93 -3.66
CA PRO A 83 3.04 20.60 -3.33
C PRO A 83 4.24 20.22 -4.20
N THR A 84 5.35 19.90 -3.56
CA THR A 84 6.55 19.42 -4.25
C THR A 84 6.70 17.93 -4.03
N CYS A 85 7.19 17.22 -5.05
CA CYS A 85 7.42 15.80 -4.97
C CYS A 85 8.73 15.39 -5.63
N ARG A 86 9.40 14.41 -5.02
CA ARG A 86 10.60 13.76 -5.52
C ARG A 86 10.45 12.25 -5.46
N ALA A 87 10.84 11.58 -6.54
CA ALA A 87 10.95 10.12 -6.57
C ALA A 87 12.42 9.70 -6.49
N THR A 88 12.76 8.91 -5.48
CA THR A 88 14.09 8.32 -5.31
C THR A 88 13.98 6.84 -5.63
N ARG A 89 14.72 6.38 -6.66
CA ARG A 89 14.83 4.95 -6.91
C ARG A 89 15.74 4.30 -5.88
N LEU A 90 15.30 3.17 -5.37
CA LEU A 90 16.14 2.27 -4.58
C LEU A 90 17.07 1.49 -5.51
N ASN A 91 18.21 1.06 -4.96
CA ASN A 91 19.31 0.43 -5.70
C ASN A 91 18.92 -0.92 -6.35
N SER A 92 17.80 -1.52 -5.93
CA SER A 92 17.30 -2.77 -6.49
C SER A 92 16.15 -2.53 -7.49
N LYS A 93 16.09 -3.34 -8.54
CA LYS A 93 15.01 -3.27 -9.55
C LYS A 93 13.67 -3.81 -9.03
N SER A 94 13.70 -4.54 -7.92
CA SER A 94 12.53 -5.20 -7.31
C SER A 94 11.84 -4.36 -6.26
N ASP A 95 12.53 -3.36 -5.68
CA ASP A 95 11.96 -2.56 -4.61
C ASP A 95 11.14 -1.40 -5.18
N PRO A 96 9.98 -1.10 -4.56
CA PRO A 96 9.20 0.07 -4.93
C PRO A 96 10.00 1.36 -4.71
N PRO A 97 9.82 2.38 -5.56
CA PRO A 97 10.49 3.66 -5.36
C PRO A 97 10.06 4.31 -4.03
N LEU A 98 10.97 5.07 -3.44
CA LEU A 98 10.66 5.95 -2.32
C LEU A 98 10.17 7.28 -2.88
N ILE A 99 8.98 7.70 -2.47
CA ILE A 99 8.40 8.99 -2.85
C ILE A 99 8.47 9.92 -1.65
N GLU A 100 9.02 11.12 -1.86
CA GLU A 100 9.06 12.20 -0.88
C GLU A 100 8.16 13.32 -1.36
N ILE A 101 7.27 13.79 -0.48
CA ILE A 101 6.32 14.86 -0.76
C ILE A 101 6.39 15.93 0.31
N LYS A 102 6.22 17.19 -0.07
CA LYS A 102 6.16 18.32 0.84
C LYS A 102 4.99 19.23 0.45
N GLY A 103 4.30 19.78 1.45
CA GLY A 103 3.15 20.68 1.23
C GLY A 103 1.82 19.95 0.99
N VAL A 104 1.72 18.68 1.41
CA VAL A 104 0.46 17.93 1.41
C VAL A 104 0.16 17.49 2.83
N GLY A 105 -0.73 18.21 3.51
CA GLY A 105 -1.16 17.85 4.85
C GLY A 105 -2.33 16.89 4.90
N GLY A 106 -2.49 16.22 6.04
CA GLY A 106 -3.57 15.30 6.35
C GLY A 106 -3.48 13.96 5.60
N LEU A 107 -4.54 13.18 5.70
CA LEU A 107 -4.57 11.83 5.15
C LEU A 107 -4.63 11.81 3.62
N PHE A 108 -3.73 11.05 3.00
CA PHE A 108 -3.74 10.77 1.57
C PHE A 108 -3.27 9.33 1.29
N ASN A 109 -3.42 8.90 0.03
CA ASN A 109 -2.70 7.75 -0.49
C ASN A 109 -2.24 8.02 -1.93
N SER A 110 -1.55 7.07 -2.54
CA SER A 110 -0.99 7.24 -3.86
C SER A 110 -1.06 5.99 -4.71
N VAL A 111 -1.23 6.20 -6.01
CA VAL A 111 -1.27 5.15 -7.04
C VAL A 111 -0.09 5.33 -7.97
N LEU A 112 0.69 4.27 -8.16
CA LEU A 112 1.76 4.26 -9.14
C LEU A 112 1.22 3.83 -10.50
N VAL A 113 1.32 4.70 -11.48
CA VAL A 113 0.88 4.44 -12.86
C VAL A 113 2.09 4.43 -13.79
N GLY A 114 2.23 3.38 -14.59
CA GLY A 114 3.25 3.29 -15.64
C GLY A 114 2.65 3.58 -17.01
N TYR A 115 3.28 4.47 -17.77
CA TYR A 115 2.93 4.84 -19.13
C TYR A 115 4.00 4.26 -20.06
N GLN A 116 3.64 3.23 -20.81
CA GLN A 116 4.51 2.65 -21.83
C GLN A 116 4.24 3.35 -23.15
N ASP A 117 5.13 4.25 -23.56
CA ASP A 117 5.34 4.51 -24.98
C ASP A 117 6.71 5.14 -25.27
N PRO A 118 7.68 4.40 -25.86
CA PRO A 118 8.87 5.01 -26.42
C PRO A 118 8.77 5.28 -27.94
N ASN A 119 7.76 4.76 -28.67
CA ASN A 119 7.65 4.87 -30.15
C ASN A 119 6.22 5.04 -30.72
N GLY A 120 5.16 5.02 -29.92
CA GLY A 120 3.78 4.98 -30.40
C GLY A 120 3.21 6.35 -30.75
N LEU A 121 2.87 6.55 -32.02
CA LEU A 121 2.26 7.76 -32.57
C LEU A 121 0.86 8.12 -31.99
N THR A 122 0.27 7.35 -31.06
CA THR A 122 -1.19 7.50 -30.76
C THR A 122 -1.69 7.12 -29.35
N ARG A 123 -0.86 6.95 -28.30
CA ARG A 123 -1.39 6.65 -26.95
C ARG A 123 -0.79 7.48 -25.82
N GLU A 124 -0.82 8.80 -25.99
CA GLU A 124 -0.60 9.73 -24.89
C GLU A 124 -1.60 9.46 -23.74
N ASN A 125 -1.09 9.44 -22.50
CA ASN A 125 -1.86 9.35 -21.24
C ASN A 125 -2.54 8.02 -20.87
N LYS A 126 -2.36 6.93 -21.62
CA LYS A 126 -2.85 5.59 -21.21
C LYS A 126 -1.80 4.89 -20.37
N GLY A 127 -2.19 4.34 -19.23
CA GLY A 127 -1.26 3.71 -18.30
C GLY A 127 -1.79 2.43 -17.68
N SER A 128 -0.97 1.78 -16.88
CA SER A 128 -1.40 0.65 -16.05
C SER A 128 -0.98 0.88 -14.61
N VAL A 129 -1.74 0.35 -13.65
CA VAL A 129 -1.42 0.49 -12.23
C VAL A 129 -0.36 -0.52 -11.82
N PHE A 130 0.77 0.00 -11.33
CA PHE A 130 1.93 -0.77 -10.87
C PHE A 130 1.98 -0.94 -9.36
N GLY A 131 1.22 -0.18 -8.59
CA GLY A 131 1.23 -0.31 -7.14
C GLY A 131 0.38 0.73 -6.44
N TRP A 132 0.17 0.51 -5.15
CA TRP A 132 -0.65 1.33 -4.29
C TRP A 132 0.09 1.59 -2.98
N SER A 133 0.04 2.83 -2.48
CA SER A 133 0.59 3.16 -1.17
C SER A 133 -0.46 2.94 -0.09
N THR A 134 -0.04 2.54 1.10
CA THR A 134 -0.91 2.65 2.28
C THR A 134 -1.38 4.09 2.52
N LEU A 135 -2.32 4.22 3.44
CA LEU A 135 -2.69 5.51 4.02
C LEU A 135 -1.44 6.18 4.60
N VAL A 136 -1.23 7.44 4.26
CA VAL A 136 -0.15 8.28 4.74
C VAL A 136 -0.76 9.52 5.37
N ASP A 137 -0.28 9.91 6.53
CA ASP A 137 -0.64 11.18 7.16
C ASP A 137 0.46 12.20 6.89
N GLY A 138 0.15 13.20 6.07
CA GLY A 138 1.08 14.24 5.68
C GLY A 138 1.14 15.37 6.70
N ALA A 139 2.35 15.85 6.97
CA ALA A 139 2.54 17.10 7.71
C ALA A 139 2.47 18.30 6.76
N ASP A 140 1.70 19.34 7.11
CA ASP A 140 1.50 20.53 6.28
C ASP A 140 2.82 21.19 5.84
N GLU A 141 3.77 21.32 6.76
CA GLU A 141 5.08 21.96 6.50
C GLU A 141 6.24 20.96 6.39
N GLY A 142 5.96 19.66 6.56
CA GLY A 142 6.97 18.60 6.64
C GLY A 142 7.22 17.88 5.32
N VAL A 143 8.35 17.18 5.27
CA VAL A 143 8.60 16.17 4.22
C VAL A 143 8.02 14.85 4.71
N THR A 144 7.12 14.29 3.93
CA THR A 144 6.52 12.98 4.18
C THR A 144 7.02 12.00 3.13
N SER A 145 7.48 10.83 3.55
CA SER A 145 7.96 9.80 2.65
C SER A 145 7.07 8.57 2.68
N PHE A 146 6.91 7.92 1.54
CA PHE A 146 6.12 6.70 1.42
C PHE A 146 6.61 5.84 0.26
N THR A 147 6.11 4.61 0.21
CA THR A 147 6.40 3.67 -0.87
C THR A 147 5.13 2.90 -1.26
N PHE A 148 5.22 2.09 -2.30
CA PHE A 148 4.13 1.27 -2.82
C PHE A 148 4.23 -0.14 -2.25
N ASN A 149 3.60 -0.37 -1.12
CA ASN A 149 3.63 -1.63 -0.38
C ASN A 149 2.50 -2.58 -0.75
N ALA A 150 1.43 -2.09 -1.39
CA ALA A 150 0.30 -2.91 -1.81
C ALA A 150 0.34 -3.16 -3.31
N ASN A 151 0.33 -4.45 -3.69
CA ASN A 151 0.23 -4.93 -5.07
C ASN A 151 1.27 -4.33 -6.04
N TYR A 152 2.44 -4.02 -5.51
CA TYR A 152 3.54 -3.49 -6.29
C TYR A 152 4.06 -4.53 -7.28
N VAL A 153 4.22 -4.10 -8.52
CA VAL A 153 4.85 -4.89 -9.57
C VAL A 153 6.20 -4.25 -9.89
N PRO A 154 7.30 -5.02 -9.84
CA PRO A 154 8.64 -4.52 -10.16
C PRO A 154 8.70 -3.79 -11.50
N ILE A 155 9.38 -2.64 -11.48
CA ILE A 155 9.55 -1.79 -12.66
C ILE A 155 10.71 -2.34 -13.50
N THR A 156 10.36 -3.19 -14.48
CA THR A 156 11.31 -3.76 -15.44
C THR A 156 10.92 -3.37 -16.87
N PRO A 157 11.45 -2.26 -17.41
CA PRO A 157 11.21 -1.89 -18.80
C PRO A 157 11.78 -2.99 -19.71
N SER A 158 10.92 -3.59 -20.53
CA SER A 158 11.35 -4.61 -21.51
C SER A 158 12.11 -3.99 -22.68
N SER A 159 11.78 -2.75 -23.04
CA SER A 159 12.34 -2.04 -24.18
C SER A 159 12.13 -0.53 -24.01
N GLY A 160 13.14 0.26 -24.36
CA GLY A 160 13.07 1.71 -24.31
C GLY A 160 12.91 2.30 -22.90
N SER A 161 12.58 3.58 -22.85
CA SER A 161 12.25 4.29 -21.62
C SER A 161 10.76 4.21 -21.34
N THR A 162 10.39 3.99 -20.08
CA THR A 162 9.00 3.98 -19.60
C THR A 162 8.85 5.04 -18.52
N SER A 163 7.81 5.87 -18.62
CA SER A 163 7.51 6.89 -17.61
C SER A 163 6.59 6.30 -16.55
N TYR A 164 6.84 6.63 -15.28
CA TYR A 164 6.00 6.23 -14.15
C TYR A 164 5.65 7.46 -13.36
N CYS A 165 4.39 7.61 -12.95
CA CYS A 165 3.95 8.68 -12.09
C CYS A 165 3.26 8.15 -10.85
N ALA A 166 3.67 8.64 -9.68
CA ALA A 166 2.93 8.53 -8.44
C ALA A 166 1.84 9.61 -8.42
N LEU A 167 0.57 9.22 -8.45
CA LEU A 167 -0.57 10.13 -8.36
C LEU A 167 -0.99 10.19 -6.90
N VAL A 168 -0.94 11.36 -6.27
CA VAL A 168 -1.26 11.55 -4.84
C VAL A 168 -2.71 11.98 -4.73
N ILE A 169 -3.52 11.20 -4.01
CA ILE A 169 -4.98 11.32 -3.97
C ILE A 169 -5.42 11.72 -2.56
N LYS A 170 -6.23 12.79 -2.49
CA LYS A 170 -6.84 13.29 -1.25
C LYS A 170 -8.33 13.60 -1.47
N PRO A 171 -9.23 13.22 -0.55
CA PRO A 171 -9.04 12.24 0.54
C PRO A 171 -8.56 10.88 0.02
N PRO A 172 -8.05 9.98 0.88
CA PRO A 172 -7.49 8.70 0.45
C PRO A 172 -8.53 7.84 -0.27
N LEU A 173 -8.17 7.32 -1.45
CA LEU A 173 -9.06 6.42 -2.19
C LEU A 173 -9.14 5.06 -1.50
N THR A 174 -10.34 4.66 -1.09
CA THR A 174 -10.58 3.31 -0.56
C THR A 174 -10.67 2.32 -1.70
N VAL A 175 -9.79 1.33 -1.71
CA VAL A 175 -9.72 0.31 -2.76
C VAL A 175 -10.87 -0.68 -2.56
N SER A 176 -11.75 -0.84 -3.56
CA SER A 176 -12.82 -1.85 -3.52
C SER A 176 -12.26 -3.26 -3.73
N SER A 177 -13.04 -4.28 -3.36
CA SER A 177 -12.69 -5.69 -3.59
C SER A 177 -12.39 -5.98 -5.06
N GLU A 178 -13.14 -5.38 -5.99
CA GLU A 178 -12.93 -5.52 -7.44
C GLU A 178 -11.55 -5.01 -7.88
N VAL A 179 -11.12 -3.86 -7.34
CA VAL A 179 -9.80 -3.29 -7.63
C VAL A 179 -8.70 -4.18 -7.04
N PHE A 180 -8.91 -4.75 -5.85
CA PHE A 180 -8.01 -5.78 -5.30
C PHE A 180 -7.91 -7.04 -6.16
N GLU A 181 -9.01 -7.51 -6.75
CA GLU A 181 -8.98 -8.64 -7.68
C GLU A 181 -8.25 -8.29 -8.98
N ALA A 182 -8.44 -7.08 -9.51
CA ALA A 182 -7.68 -6.59 -10.66
C ALA A 182 -6.16 -6.61 -10.38
N PHE A 183 -5.76 -6.35 -9.14
CA PHE A 183 -4.38 -6.44 -8.70
C PHE A 183 -3.81 -7.85 -8.56
N LYS A 184 -4.60 -8.92 -8.65
CA LYS A 184 -4.02 -10.27 -8.82
C LYS A 184 -3.55 -10.53 -10.25
N SER A 185 -3.95 -9.68 -11.18
CA SER A 185 -3.61 -9.77 -12.59
C SER A 185 -2.22 -9.20 -12.87
N PRO A 186 -1.54 -9.60 -13.96
CA PRO A 186 -0.26 -9.00 -14.37
C PRO A 186 -0.36 -7.48 -14.61
N ALA A 187 0.74 -6.73 -14.47
CA ALA A 187 0.76 -5.27 -14.65
C ALA A 187 0.23 -4.78 -16.02
N ARG A 188 0.35 -5.61 -17.07
CA ARG A 188 -0.12 -5.31 -18.44
C ARG A 188 -1.54 -5.81 -18.73
N ASP A 189 -2.24 -6.35 -17.75
CA ASP A 189 -3.62 -6.82 -17.91
C ASP A 189 -4.57 -5.62 -18.07
N SER A 190 -5.59 -5.77 -18.94
CA SER A 190 -6.60 -4.74 -19.17
C SER A 190 -7.35 -4.34 -17.90
N ARG A 191 -7.45 -5.25 -16.93
CA ARG A 191 -8.05 -5.00 -15.60
C ARG A 191 -7.29 -3.97 -14.77
N ARG A 192 -5.99 -3.80 -15.01
CA ARG A 192 -5.15 -2.77 -14.38
C ARG A 192 -4.98 -1.52 -15.25
N SER A 193 -5.60 -1.49 -16.42
CA SER A 193 -5.46 -0.38 -17.37
C SER A 193 -6.18 0.85 -16.84
N VAL A 194 -5.45 1.95 -16.77
CA VAL A 194 -6.02 3.29 -16.63
C VAL A 194 -6.29 3.81 -18.04
N GLN A 195 -7.57 4.00 -18.38
CA GLN A 195 -7.96 4.46 -19.72
C GLN A 195 -7.28 5.78 -20.09
N SER A 196 -7.25 6.72 -19.14
CA SER A 196 -6.40 7.91 -19.18
C SER A 196 -6.27 8.51 -17.78
N THR A 197 -5.21 9.26 -17.52
CA THR A 197 -5.05 10.02 -16.26
C THR A 197 -6.19 11.01 -16.06
N ASP A 198 -6.71 11.61 -17.13
CA ASP A 198 -7.83 12.54 -17.06
C ASP A 198 -9.15 11.84 -16.73
N SER A 199 -9.38 10.65 -17.30
CA SER A 199 -10.52 9.79 -16.93
C SER A 199 -10.46 9.42 -15.45
N LEU A 200 -9.27 9.09 -14.93
CA LEU A 200 -9.06 8.81 -13.51
C LEU A 200 -9.35 10.04 -12.64
N LYS A 201 -8.83 11.23 -13.01
CA LYS A 201 -9.12 12.47 -12.30
C LYS A 201 -10.62 12.79 -12.28
N LYS A 202 -11.32 12.62 -13.41
CA LYS A 202 -12.78 12.79 -13.50
C LYS A 202 -13.52 11.80 -12.60
N PHE A 203 -13.11 10.54 -12.58
CA PHE A 203 -13.68 9.50 -11.70
C PHE A 203 -13.45 9.82 -10.22
N LEU A 204 -12.25 10.27 -9.84
CA LEU A 204 -11.96 10.67 -8.47
C LEU A 204 -12.83 11.85 -8.05
N LYS A 205 -12.95 12.86 -8.93
CA LYS A 205 -13.74 14.06 -8.66
C LYS A 205 -15.23 13.74 -8.45
N SER A 206 -15.80 12.80 -9.21
CA SER A 206 -17.20 12.37 -9.01
C SER A 206 -17.42 11.61 -7.69
N LYS A 207 -16.34 11.15 -7.05
CA LYS A 207 -16.35 10.51 -5.74
C LYS A 207 -15.89 11.44 -4.61
N GLY A 208 -15.71 12.74 -4.88
CA GLY A 208 -15.27 13.72 -3.89
C GLY A 208 -13.78 13.62 -3.53
N MET A 209 -12.98 13.01 -4.40
CA MET A 209 -11.52 12.91 -4.27
C MET A 209 -10.82 13.67 -5.40
N GLU A 210 -9.57 14.05 -5.20
CA GLU A 210 -8.77 14.71 -6.23
C GLU A 210 -7.32 14.25 -6.22
N VAL A 211 -6.65 14.39 -7.37
CA VAL A 211 -5.21 14.23 -7.46
C VAL A 211 -4.56 15.56 -7.10
N VAL A 212 -3.99 15.66 -5.91
CA VAL A 212 -3.39 16.89 -5.38
C VAL A 212 -2.06 17.21 -6.07
N THR A 213 -1.27 16.17 -6.33
CA THR A 213 0.00 16.31 -7.06
C THR A 213 0.39 14.99 -7.73
N SER A 214 1.37 15.07 -8.64
CA SER A 214 1.90 13.91 -9.35
C SER A 214 3.42 13.95 -9.43
N CYS A 215 4.05 12.80 -9.18
CA CYS A 215 5.50 12.63 -9.15
C CYS A 215 5.94 11.70 -10.26
N CYS A 216 6.51 12.22 -11.33
CA CYS A 216 6.90 11.40 -12.48
C CYS A 216 8.41 11.14 -12.52
N PHE A 217 8.79 9.94 -12.93
CA PHE A 217 10.18 9.54 -13.15
C PHE A 217 10.27 8.56 -14.32
N ILE A 218 11.40 8.55 -15.01
CA ILE A 218 11.63 7.72 -16.19
C ILE A 218 12.51 6.54 -15.83
N VAL A 219 12.19 5.37 -16.37
CA VAL A 219 13.00 4.14 -16.27
C VAL A 219 13.35 3.62 -17.64
N SER A 220 14.65 3.56 -17.94
CA SER A 220 15.20 2.99 -19.16
C SER A 220 15.54 1.52 -18.97
N ALA A 221 15.32 0.73 -20.04
CA ALA A 221 15.83 -0.63 -20.12
C ALA A 221 17.36 -0.64 -19.93
N ALA A 222 17.87 -1.66 -19.24
CA ALA A 222 19.31 -1.84 -19.15
C ALA A 222 19.89 -2.01 -20.56
N ALA A 223 20.96 -1.29 -20.89
CA ALA A 223 21.65 -1.49 -22.15
C ALA A 223 22.05 -2.97 -22.27
N PRO A 224 21.89 -3.60 -23.45
CA PRO A 224 22.40 -4.95 -23.65
C PRO A 224 23.89 -4.92 -23.33
N SER A 225 24.32 -5.66 -22.31
CA SER A 225 25.73 -5.78 -21.98
C SER A 225 26.42 -6.40 -23.19
N THR A 226 27.21 -5.61 -23.92
CA THR A 226 27.95 -6.09 -25.08
C THR A 226 28.78 -7.29 -24.64
N PRO A 227 28.61 -8.47 -25.24
CA PRO A 227 29.38 -9.63 -24.83
C PRO A 227 30.86 -9.31 -24.99
N ALA A 228 31.64 -9.50 -23.91
CA ALA A 228 33.08 -9.29 -23.92
C ALA A 228 33.68 -10.12 -25.07
N LYS A 229 34.24 -9.41 -26.06
CA LYS A 229 34.87 -10.01 -27.23
C LYS A 229 36.08 -10.79 -26.71
N LYS A 230 35.96 -12.12 -26.59
CA LYS A 230 37.11 -12.98 -26.26
C LYS A 230 38.15 -12.82 -27.36
N SER A 231 39.28 -12.15 -27.07
CA SER A 231 40.43 -12.19 -27.97
C SER A 231 40.98 -13.62 -27.95
N ARG A 232 41.09 -14.22 -29.14
CA ARG A 232 41.89 -15.42 -29.35
C ARG A 232 43.32 -15.01 -29.66
#